data_AF-A0A1R2D0U3-F1
#
_entry.id   AF-A0A1R2D0U3-F1
#
_cell.length_a   1.000
_cell.length_b   1.000
_cell.length_c   1.000
_cell.angle_alpha   90.00
_cell.angle_beta   90.00
_cell.angle_gamma   90.00
#
_symmetry.space_group_name_H-M   'P 1'
#
loop_
_entity.id
_entity.type
_entity.pdbx_description
1 polymer ?
#
loop_
_entity_poly.entity_id
_entity_poly.type
_entity_poly.pdbx_seq_one_letter_code
_entity_poly.pdbx_strand_id
1 'polypeptide(L)'
;MGCGAISKPDQSIWLNAFSGLYRYRVKVTQLEEKNITEFIHEDQFDEMPLTTLMNIIAFNEKDSAIFDANFISVYNKETDSFSYYIQRLVGIERNPKAGKEWIIYINKVKHTWDEVCQQNIRIRPQDNIVWILQNDKDIKM
;
A
#
# COMPACT_ATOMS: atom_id res chain seq x y z
N MET A 1 15.90 26.93 40.74
CA MET A 1 16.83 26.68 39.62
C MET A 1 16.94 25.18 39.43
N GLY A 2 16.56 24.66 38.27
CA GLY A 2 16.59 23.23 37.95
C GLY A 2 15.91 22.99 36.60
N CYS A 3 16.72 22.68 35.59
CA CYS A 3 16.45 22.76 34.16
C CYS A 3 15.25 21.93 33.67
N GLY A 4 14.45 22.54 32.79
CA GLY A 4 13.51 21.83 31.94
C GLY A 4 14.26 20.93 30.95
N ALA A 5 13.85 19.67 30.88
CA ALA A 5 14.31 18.74 29.86
C ALA A 5 13.75 19.18 28.50
N ILE A 6 14.61 19.80 27.68
CA ILE A 6 14.32 20.02 26.27
C ILE A 6 14.34 18.63 25.61
N SER A 7 13.17 18.16 25.19
CA SER A 7 13.07 16.99 24.32
C SER A 7 13.91 17.27 23.08
N LYS A 8 14.90 16.40 22.83
CA LYS A 8 15.71 16.49 21.61
C LYS A 8 14.76 16.38 20.41
N PRO A 9 14.82 17.30 19.44
CA PRO A 9 14.07 17.15 18.21
C PRO A 9 14.49 15.84 17.55
N ASP A 10 13.51 15.04 17.15
CA ASP A 10 13.71 13.79 16.45
C ASP A 10 14.55 14.05 15.19
N GLN A 11 15.79 13.53 15.20
CA GLN A 11 16.75 13.69 14.10
C GLN A 11 16.27 13.03 12.81
N SER A 12 15.24 12.18 12.86
CA SER A 12 14.62 11.60 11.67
C SER A 12 13.90 12.63 10.80
N ILE A 13 13.51 13.78 11.35
CA ILE A 13 12.84 14.87 10.61
C ILE A 13 13.84 15.67 9.76
N TRP A 14 15.11 15.78 10.20
CA TRP A 14 16.13 16.59 9.53
C TRP A 14 16.91 15.84 8.44
N LEU A 15 16.90 14.51 8.44
CA LEU A 15 17.58 13.70 7.42
C LEU A 15 16.89 13.75 6.05
N ASN A 16 15.61 14.10 5.98
CA ASN A 16 14.88 14.21 4.70
C ASN A 16 15.11 15.54 3.96
N ALA A 17 15.71 16.55 4.60
CA ALA A 17 15.85 17.88 4.01
C ALA A 17 17.04 18.02 3.03
N PHE A 18 17.89 16.99 2.90
CA PHE A 18 19.16 17.11 2.15
C PHE A 18 19.24 16.27 0.86
N SER A 19 18.33 15.34 0.61
CA SER A 19 18.40 14.48 -0.60
C SER A 19 17.51 14.93 -1.76
N GLY A 20 16.54 15.83 -1.53
CA GLY A 20 15.51 16.15 -2.53
C GLY A 20 14.62 14.95 -2.89
N LEU A 21 14.68 13.88 -2.09
CA LEU A 21 13.92 12.65 -2.29
C LEU A 21 12.80 12.55 -1.27
N TYR A 22 11.65 12.17 -1.78
CA TYR A 22 10.44 11.83 -1.07
C TYR A 22 10.37 10.33 -0.81
N ARG A 23 10.04 9.94 0.42
CA ARG A 23 10.01 8.54 0.85
C ARG A 23 8.58 8.04 1.01
N TYR A 24 8.18 7.13 0.13
CA TYR A 24 6.91 6.41 0.18
C TYR A 24 7.04 5.15 1.01
N ARG A 25 6.02 4.82 1.80
CA ARG A 25 5.98 3.61 2.64
C ARG A 25 4.68 2.85 2.39
N VAL A 26 4.82 1.56 2.12
CA VAL A 26 3.69 0.63 1.96
C VAL A 26 3.85 -0.50 2.96
N LYS A 27 2.80 -0.76 3.74
CA LYS A 27 2.77 -1.86 4.70
C LYS A 27 1.77 -2.90 4.24
N VAL A 28 2.18 -4.16 4.24
CA VAL A 28 1.30 -5.31 3.97
C VAL A 28 1.18 -6.12 5.24
N THR A 29 -0.05 -6.36 5.70
CA THR A 29 -0.34 -7.14 6.89
C THR A 29 -1.39 -8.20 6.61
N GLN A 30 -1.13 -9.41 7.12
CA GLN A 30 -2.15 -10.44 7.25
C GLN A 30 -2.96 -10.14 8.51
N LEU A 31 -4.30 -10.23 8.45
CA LEU A 31 -5.28 -10.23 9.57
C LEU A 31 -4.73 -9.86 10.96
N GLU A 32 -5.21 -8.76 11.53
CA GLU A 32 -4.99 -8.30 12.93
C GLU A 32 -3.73 -8.88 13.61
N GLU A 33 -2.59 -8.36 13.15
CA GLU A 33 -1.28 -8.37 13.81
C GLU A 33 -0.54 -9.72 13.94
N LYS A 34 0.57 -9.79 13.19
CA LYS A 34 1.91 -10.18 13.68
C LYS A 34 3.00 -10.07 12.62
N ASN A 35 2.64 -10.17 11.34
CA ASN A 35 3.58 -10.12 10.23
C ASN A 35 3.29 -8.91 9.34
N ILE A 36 3.95 -7.79 9.63
CA ILE A 36 3.94 -6.60 8.78
C ILE A 36 5.18 -6.68 7.88
N THR A 37 4.95 -6.68 6.57
CA THR A 37 6.01 -6.48 5.57
C THR A 37 5.97 -5.02 5.13
N GLU A 38 7.07 -4.30 5.30
CA GLU A 38 7.17 -2.89 4.90
C GLU A 38 8.07 -2.75 3.67
N PHE A 39 7.59 -1.99 2.69
CA PHE A 39 8.30 -1.63 1.48
C PHE A 39 8.50 -0.12 1.46
N ILE A 40 9.71 0.31 1.11
CA ILE A 40 10.10 1.72 1.08
C ILE A 40 10.62 2.05 -0.31
N HIS A 41 10.06 3.09 -0.91
CA HIS A 41 10.53 3.63 -2.17
C HIS A 41 10.88 5.12 -2.01
N GLU A 42 11.97 5.54 -2.66
CA GLU A 42 12.41 6.93 -2.66
C GLU A 42 12.38 7.46 -4.09
N ASP A 43 11.76 8.63 -4.28
CA ASP A 43 11.60 9.27 -5.59
C ASP A 43 11.71 10.79 -5.46
N GLN A 44 11.84 11.52 -6.57
CA GLN A 44 11.89 12.98 -6.63
C GLN A 44 10.50 13.63 -6.68
N PHE A 45 9.45 12.84 -6.95
CA PHE A 45 8.08 13.32 -7.00
C PHE A 45 7.43 13.31 -5.61
N ASP A 46 6.66 14.35 -5.30
CA ASP A 46 5.91 14.49 -4.05
C ASP A 46 4.51 13.85 -4.11
N GLU A 47 4.12 13.36 -5.28
CA GLU A 47 2.86 12.66 -5.52
C GLU A 47 2.97 11.69 -6.70
N MET A 48 2.41 10.49 -6.56
CA MET A 48 2.35 9.50 -7.64
C MET A 48 1.09 8.63 -7.56
N PRO A 49 0.66 8.00 -8.67
CA PRO A 49 -0.39 6.98 -8.60
C PRO A 49 0.04 5.79 -7.74
N LEU A 50 -0.87 5.26 -6.91
CA LEU A 50 -0.59 4.07 -6.11
C LEU A 50 -0.22 2.88 -7.01
N THR A 51 -0.85 2.74 -8.17
CA THR A 51 -0.50 1.73 -9.19
C THR A 51 0.95 1.81 -9.64
N THR A 52 1.50 3.02 -9.76
CA THR A 52 2.90 3.25 -10.13
C THR A 52 3.83 2.82 -9.02
N LEU A 53 3.54 3.21 -7.77
CA LEU A 53 4.32 2.78 -6.61
C LEU A 53 4.35 1.24 -6.49
N MET A 54 3.21 0.57 -6.65
CA MET A 54 3.15 -0.89 -6.57
C MET A 54 3.95 -1.56 -7.68
N ASN A 55 3.90 -1.03 -8.92
CA ASN A 55 4.73 -1.54 -10.01
C ASN A 55 6.22 -1.40 -9.71
N ILE A 56 6.64 -0.24 -9.20
CA ILE A 56 8.05 -0.01 -8.84
C ILE A 56 8.50 -1.01 -7.79
N ILE A 57 7.70 -1.22 -6.73
CA ILE A 57 8.01 -2.19 -5.68
C ILE A 57 8.08 -3.61 -6.26
N ALA A 58 7.14 -3.99 -7.11
CA ALA A 58 7.07 -5.33 -7.71
C ALA A 58 8.27 -5.66 -8.61
N PHE A 59 8.82 -4.66 -9.31
CA PHE A 59 9.95 -4.82 -10.22
C PHE A 59 11.30 -4.37 -9.64
N ASN A 60 11.33 -3.93 -8.38
CA ASN A 60 12.58 -3.59 -7.69
C ASN A 60 13.36 -4.89 -7.38
N GLU A 61 14.60 -5.01 -7.83
CA GLU A 61 15.45 -6.18 -7.57
C GLU A 61 15.57 -6.53 -6.08
N LYS A 62 15.55 -5.52 -5.19
CA LYS A 62 15.66 -5.73 -3.73
C LYS A 62 14.39 -6.34 -3.13
N ASP A 63 13.23 -5.92 -3.62
CA ASP A 63 11.94 -6.19 -2.99
C ASP A 63 11.12 -7.23 -3.75
N SER A 64 11.35 -7.40 -5.05
CA SER A 64 10.60 -8.27 -5.96
C SER A 64 10.47 -9.71 -5.45
N ALA A 65 11.54 -10.27 -4.89
CA ALA A 65 11.53 -11.63 -4.33
C ALA A 65 10.62 -11.76 -3.09
N ILE A 66 10.39 -10.66 -2.36
CA ILE A 66 9.58 -10.61 -1.14
C ILE A 66 8.15 -10.16 -1.46
N PHE A 67 7.99 -9.22 -2.38
CA PHE A 67 6.71 -8.61 -2.71
C PHE A 67 5.75 -9.61 -3.38
N ASP A 68 6.26 -10.57 -4.16
CA ASP A 68 5.54 -11.65 -4.85
C ASP A 68 4.03 -11.40 -4.98
N ALA A 69 3.68 -10.60 -5.99
CA ALA A 69 2.32 -10.15 -6.22
C ALA A 69 1.82 -10.54 -7.61
N ASN A 70 0.51 -10.75 -7.71
CA ASN A 70 -0.19 -10.99 -8.96
C ASN A 70 -1.48 -10.19 -8.97
N PHE A 71 -1.52 -9.20 -9.87
CA PHE A 71 -2.67 -8.34 -10.12
C PHE A 71 -3.36 -8.81 -11.39
N ILE A 72 -4.66 -9.04 -11.33
CA ILE A 72 -5.43 -9.57 -12.45
C ILE A 72 -6.59 -8.65 -12.81
N SER A 73 -7.01 -8.69 -14.05
CA SER A 73 -8.25 -8.06 -14.51
C SER A 73 -9.23 -9.12 -15.00
N VAL A 74 -10.52 -8.90 -14.75
CA VAL A 74 -11.60 -9.75 -15.23
C VAL A 74 -12.54 -8.88 -16.05
N TYR A 75 -12.70 -9.25 -17.32
CA TYR A 75 -13.62 -8.58 -18.22
C TYR A 75 -15.06 -9.05 -17.98
N ASN A 76 -15.97 -8.12 -17.75
CA ASN A 76 -17.40 -8.34 -17.69
C ASN A 76 -18.05 -7.90 -19.01
N LYS A 77 -18.62 -8.87 -19.73
CA LYS A 77 -19.30 -8.65 -21.01
C LYS A 77 -20.62 -7.88 -20.88
N GLU A 78 -21.30 -8.00 -19.75
CA GLU A 78 -22.61 -7.37 -19.54
C GLU A 78 -22.48 -5.85 -19.35
N THR A 79 -21.41 -5.43 -18.68
CA THR A 79 -21.11 -4.01 -18.42
C THR A 79 -20.04 -3.44 -19.35
N ASP A 80 -19.52 -4.24 -20.27
CA ASP A 80 -18.39 -3.93 -21.16
C ASP A 80 -17.22 -3.25 -20.42
N SER A 81 -16.85 -3.81 -19.26
CA SER A 81 -15.88 -3.20 -18.36
C SER A 81 -14.93 -4.22 -17.74
N PHE A 82 -13.76 -3.76 -17.32
CA PHE A 82 -12.81 -4.56 -16.55
C PHE A 82 -12.96 -4.27 -15.06
N SER A 83 -12.92 -5.32 -14.25
CA SER A 83 -12.73 -5.23 -12.80
C SER A 83 -11.34 -5.73 -12.42
N TYR A 84 -10.67 -5.02 -11.52
CA TYR A 84 -9.29 -5.31 -11.12
C TYR A 84 -9.22 -5.94 -9.73
N TYR A 85 -8.42 -7.00 -9.60
CA TYR A 85 -8.28 -7.76 -8.37
C TYR A 85 -6.82 -8.08 -8.06
N ILE A 86 -6.59 -8.45 -6.81
CA ILE A 86 -5.30 -8.94 -6.32
C ILE A 86 -5.44 -10.43 -6.04
N GLN A 87 -4.87 -11.25 -6.92
CA GLN A 87 -4.85 -12.69 -6.74
C GLN A 87 -3.76 -13.10 -5.73
N ARG A 88 -2.61 -12.44 -5.76
CA ARG A 88 -1.49 -12.75 -4.84
C ARG A 88 -0.82 -11.46 -4.37
N LEU A 89 -0.43 -11.43 -3.10
CA LEU A 89 0.38 -10.35 -2.52
C LEU A 89 1.23 -10.92 -1.39
N VAL A 90 2.55 -10.68 -1.41
CA VAL A 90 3.54 -11.23 -0.46
C VAL A 90 3.38 -12.76 -0.33
N GLY A 91 3.24 -13.44 -1.47
CA GLY A 91 3.13 -14.90 -1.56
C GLY A 91 1.79 -15.50 -1.14
N ILE A 92 0.82 -14.70 -0.70
CA ILE A 92 -0.50 -15.21 -0.29
C ILE A 92 -1.45 -15.21 -1.49
N GLU A 93 -1.69 -16.38 -2.05
CA GLU A 93 -2.65 -16.56 -3.14
C GLU A 93 -4.09 -16.68 -2.64
N ARG A 94 -5.01 -16.02 -3.36
CA ARG A 94 -6.45 -16.01 -3.10
C ARG A 94 -7.26 -15.99 -4.38
N ASN A 95 -8.44 -16.60 -4.28
CA ASN A 95 -9.47 -16.49 -5.30
C ASN A 95 -10.35 -15.27 -4.98
N PRO A 96 -10.36 -14.22 -5.82
CA PRO A 96 -11.19 -13.03 -5.60
C PRO A 96 -12.68 -13.35 -5.46
N LYS A 97 -13.15 -14.48 -6.03
CA LYS A 97 -14.55 -14.91 -5.93
C LYS A 97 -14.90 -15.64 -4.63
N ALA A 98 -13.93 -15.90 -3.75
CA ALA A 98 -14.14 -16.62 -2.50
C ALA A 98 -14.46 -15.71 -1.30
N GLY A 99 -14.68 -14.42 -1.54
CA GLY A 99 -15.04 -13.43 -0.52
C GLY A 99 -13.92 -13.14 0.48
N LYS A 100 -12.68 -13.15 0.00
CA LYS A 100 -11.51 -12.65 0.73
C LYS A 100 -10.76 -11.72 -0.19
N GLU A 101 -10.62 -10.46 0.22
CA GLU A 101 -10.04 -9.41 -0.60
C GLU A 101 -8.92 -8.68 0.15
N TRP A 102 -7.90 -8.27 -0.60
CA TRP A 102 -6.91 -7.32 -0.13
C TRP A 102 -7.50 -5.92 -0.17
N ILE A 103 -7.69 -5.34 1.01
CA ILE A 103 -8.23 -4.00 1.19
C ILE A 103 -7.08 -3.03 1.46
N ILE A 104 -7.16 -1.87 0.83
CA ILE A 104 -6.16 -0.83 0.93
C ILE A 104 -6.70 0.24 1.86
N TYR A 105 -5.91 0.62 2.85
CA TYR A 105 -6.19 1.74 3.72
C TYR A 105 -5.19 2.85 3.42
N ILE A 106 -5.68 3.99 2.94
CA ILE A 106 -4.89 5.21 2.73
C ILE A 106 -5.38 6.21 3.78
N ASN A 107 -4.53 6.55 4.74
CA ASN A 107 -4.91 7.45 5.85
C ASN A 107 -6.21 7.03 6.57
N LYS A 108 -6.38 5.71 6.77
CA LYS A 108 -7.58 5.06 7.36
C LYS A 108 -8.84 5.07 6.48
N VAL A 109 -8.76 5.59 5.26
CA VAL A 109 -9.84 5.48 4.27
C VAL A 109 -9.68 4.17 3.52
N LYS A 110 -10.76 3.38 3.47
CA LYS A 110 -10.83 2.08 2.81
C LYS A 110 -10.97 2.24 1.30
N HIS A 111 -10.21 1.45 0.55
CA HIS A 111 -10.26 1.35 -0.90
C HIS A 111 -10.13 -0.11 -1.35
N THR A 112 -10.82 -0.47 -2.43
CA THR A 112 -10.55 -1.71 -3.17
C THR A 112 -9.47 -1.47 -4.22
N TRP A 113 -8.86 -2.55 -4.73
CA TRP A 113 -7.90 -2.40 -5.83
C TRP A 113 -8.57 -1.93 -7.12
N ASP A 114 -9.82 -2.33 -7.34
CA ASP A 114 -10.63 -1.85 -8.46
C ASP A 114 -10.81 -0.33 -8.41
N GLU A 115 -11.19 0.22 -7.25
CA GLU A 115 -11.30 1.67 -7.05
C GLU A 115 -9.99 2.40 -7.31
N VAL A 116 -8.86 1.86 -6.81
CA VAL A 116 -7.53 2.44 -7.04
C VAL A 116 -7.21 2.51 -8.53
N CYS A 117 -7.50 1.45 -9.28
CA CYS A 117 -7.24 1.39 -10.72
C CYS A 117 -8.17 2.31 -11.52
N GLN A 118 -9.47 2.26 -11.24
CA GLN A 118 -10.50 3.02 -11.98
C GLN A 118 -10.39 4.52 -11.72
N GLN A 119 -10.08 4.93 -10.50
CA GLN A 119 -9.98 6.34 -10.11
C GLN A 119 -8.55 6.89 -10.19
N ASN A 120 -7.57 6.04 -10.51
CA ASN A 120 -6.16 6.39 -10.54
C ASN A 120 -5.70 7.08 -9.24
N ILE A 121 -6.01 6.46 -8.09
CA ILE A 121 -5.79 7.06 -6.77
C ILE A 121 -4.32 7.47 -6.61
N ARG A 122 -4.10 8.74 -6.28
CA ARG A 122 -2.79 9.35 -6.08
C ARG A 122 -2.46 9.39 -4.60
N ILE A 123 -1.18 9.20 -4.30
CA ILE A 123 -0.62 9.12 -2.94
C ILE A 123 0.55 10.06 -2.80
N ARG A 124 0.79 10.47 -1.56
CA ARG A 124 1.89 11.32 -1.13
C ARG A 124 2.79 10.58 -0.12
N PRO A 125 4.04 11.03 0.05
CA PRO A 125 4.99 10.41 0.97
C PRO A 125 4.52 10.34 2.42
N GLN A 126 3.65 11.28 2.83
CA GLN A 126 3.11 11.36 4.19
C GLN A 126 1.91 10.43 4.39
N ASP A 127 1.36 9.85 3.32
CA ASP A 127 0.21 8.97 3.41
C ASP A 127 0.60 7.64 4.06
N ASN A 128 -0.25 7.20 4.99
CA ASN A 128 -0.12 5.86 5.58
C ASN A 128 -0.89 4.86 4.72
N ILE A 129 -0.16 4.05 3.95
CA ILE A 129 -0.71 3.04 3.05
C ILE A 129 -0.55 1.66 3.69
N VAL A 130 -1.67 1.00 3.97
CA VAL A 130 -1.71 -0.32 4.59
C VAL A 130 -2.61 -1.26 3.80
N TRP A 131 -2.08 -2.40 3.41
CA TRP A 131 -2.80 -3.49 2.79
C TRP A 131 -3.19 -4.52 3.85
N ILE A 132 -4.48 -4.80 3.96
CA ILE A 132 -5.04 -5.72 4.94
C ILE A 132 -5.86 -6.77 4.22
N LEU A 133 -5.56 -8.04 4.47
CA LEU A 133 -6.41 -9.14 4.01
C LEU A 133 -7.69 -9.20 4.87
N GLN A 134 -8.86 -8.99 4.27
CA GLN A 134 -10.16 -9.06 4.93
C GLN A 134 -11.00 -10.21 4.38
N ASN A 135 -11.91 -10.77 5.21
CA ASN A 135 -12.96 -11.67 4.74
C ASN A 135 -14.28 -10.87 4.59
N ASP A 136 -15.09 -11.22 3.59
CA ASP A 136 -16.41 -10.62 3.34
C ASP A 136 -17.37 -10.69 4.54
N LYS A 137 -17.17 -11.64 5.45
CA LYS A 137 -17.97 -11.79 6.67
C LYS A 137 -17.72 -10.69 7.70
N ASP A 138 -16.59 -9.99 7.59
CA ASP A 138 -16.22 -8.88 8.48
C ASP A 138 -16.64 -7.51 7.88
N ILE A 139 -17.27 -7.50 6.69
CA ILE A 139 -17.73 -6.30 5.97
C ILE A 139 -19.15 -5.85 6.40
N LYS A 140 -19.78 -6.56 7.35
CA LYS A 140 -21.04 -6.14 7.97
C LYS A 140 -20.88 -5.90 9.47
N MET A 141 -20.55 -4.67 9.85
CA MET A 141 -20.97 -4.04 11.11
C MET A 141 -21.32 -2.58 10.84
#